data_AF-A0A3B8TTC9-F1
#
_entry.id   AF-A0A3B8TTC9-F1
#
_cell.length_a   1.000
_cell.length_b   1.000
_cell.length_c   1.000
_cell.angle_alpha   90.00
_cell.angle_beta   90.00
_cell.angle_gamma   90.00
#
_symmetry.space_group_name_H-M   'P 1'
#
loop_
_entity.id
_entity.type
_entity.pdbx_description
1 polymer ?
#
loop_
_entity_poly.entity_id
_entity_poly.type
_entity_poly.pdbx_seq_one_letter_code
_entity_poly.pdbx_strand_id
1 'polypeptide(L)'
;GAIEQDADMVIFLYRPEYYGITENEDGSDARGTAEVIIAKNRHGAIQTVRLKFLDKFAKFTNNDGKVLPLESDQETRTFSSKINDDDDILGGLSPKTNDAPF
;
A
#
# COMPACT_ATOMS: atom_id res chain seq x y z
N GLY A 1 -18.19 12.80 26.95
CA GLY A 1 -18.69 11.46 27.35
C GLY A 1 -17.53 10.64 27.88
N ALA A 2 -17.75 9.79 28.89
CA ALA A 2 -16.67 9.13 29.64
C ALA A 2 -15.77 8.21 28.79
N ILE A 3 -16.32 7.57 27.76
CA ILE A 3 -15.60 6.57 26.94
C ILE A 3 -14.41 7.15 26.17
N GLU A 4 -14.46 8.42 25.78
CA GLU A 4 -13.37 9.07 25.07
C GLU A 4 -12.21 9.39 26.01
N GLN A 5 -12.50 9.63 27.29
CA GLN A 5 -11.48 9.99 28.28
C GLN A 5 -10.60 8.77 28.62
N ASP A 6 -11.19 7.59 28.70
CA ASP A 6 -10.53 6.37 29.18
C ASP A 6 -9.82 5.57 28.06
N ALA A 7 -10.16 5.80 26.79
CA ALA A 7 -9.54 5.09 25.67
C ALA A 7 -8.08 5.52 25.44
N ASP A 8 -7.18 4.56 25.27
CA ASP A 8 -5.79 4.85 24.87
C ASP A 8 -5.68 5.24 23.39
N MET A 9 -6.59 4.68 22.56
CA MET A 9 -6.70 5.00 21.15
C MET A 9 -8.17 5.07 20.72
N VAL A 10 -8.49 6.02 19.84
CA VAL A 10 -9.81 6.16 19.21
C VAL A 10 -9.60 6.17 17.71
N ILE A 11 -10.25 5.23 17.03
CA ILE A 11 -10.12 5.03 15.58
C ILE A 11 -11.50 5.16 14.94
N PHE A 12 -11.59 5.95 13.88
CA PHE A 12 -12.76 6.01 13.01
C PHE A 12 -12.46 5.32 11.68
N LEU A 13 -13.46 4.63 11.16
CA LEU A 13 -13.44 4.05 9.82
C LEU A 13 -14.36 4.85 8.92
N TYR A 14 -13.82 5.32 7.80
CA TYR A 14 -14.56 6.09 6.82
C TYR A 14 -14.44 5.46 5.44
N ARG A 15 -15.56 5.25 4.76
CA ARG A 15 -15.64 4.69 3.40
C ARG A 15 -16.38 5.70 2.50
N PRO A 16 -15.68 6.47 1.66
CA PRO A 16 -16.32 7.45 0.77
C PRO A 16 -17.43 6.82 -0.10
N GLU A 17 -17.16 5.62 -0.64
CA GLU A 17 -18.09 4.88 -1.49
C GLU A 17 -19.43 4.58 -0.80
N TYR A 18 -19.43 4.33 0.51
CA TYR A 18 -20.67 4.07 1.27
C TYR A 18 -21.61 5.28 1.28
N TYR A 19 -21.06 6.49 1.17
CA TYR A 19 -21.79 7.74 1.13
C TYR A 19 -22.03 8.26 -0.30
N GLY A 20 -21.75 7.45 -1.33
CA GLY A 20 -21.92 7.83 -2.73
C GLY A 20 -20.82 8.75 -3.27
N ILE A 21 -19.71 8.90 -2.54
CA ILE A 21 -18.55 9.67 -2.99
C ILE A 21 -17.64 8.73 -3.77
N THR A 22 -17.63 8.87 -5.10
CA THR A 22 -16.86 8.00 -5.99
C THR A 22 -15.55 8.61 -6.46
N GLU A 23 -15.37 9.92 -6.27
CA GLU A 23 -14.15 10.65 -6.64
C GLU A 23 -13.66 11.42 -5.42
N ASN A 24 -12.34 11.44 -5.22
CA ASN A 24 -11.71 12.25 -4.18
C ASN A 24 -11.46 13.67 -4.70
N GLU A 25 -11.08 14.58 -3.80
CA GLU A 25 -10.83 15.98 -4.14
C GLU A 25 -9.71 16.17 -5.18
N ASP A 26 -8.77 15.23 -5.25
CA ASP A 26 -7.68 15.19 -6.24
C ASP A 26 -8.08 14.53 -7.58
N GLY A 27 -9.35 14.16 -7.74
CA GLY A 27 -9.87 13.46 -8.92
C GLY A 27 -9.51 11.97 -8.98
N SER A 28 -8.93 11.40 -7.93
CA SER A 28 -8.66 9.96 -7.86
C SER A 28 -9.94 9.15 -7.58
N ASP A 29 -9.99 7.89 -8.05
CA ASP A 29 -11.12 7.00 -7.77
C ASP A 29 -11.18 6.70 -6.25
N ALA A 30 -12.35 6.93 -5.65
CA ALA A 30 -12.60 6.67 -4.23
C ALA A 30 -13.20 5.27 -4.00
N ARG A 31 -13.58 4.55 -5.06
CA ARG A 31 -14.18 3.21 -4.96
C ARG A 31 -13.20 2.20 -4.37
N GLY A 32 -13.71 1.38 -3.45
CA GLY A 32 -12.88 0.40 -2.76
C GLY A 32 -11.75 1.02 -1.94
N THR A 33 -11.82 2.31 -1.60
CA THR A 33 -10.90 2.94 -0.65
C THR A 33 -11.58 3.18 0.69
N ALA A 34 -10.79 3.09 1.76
CA ALA A 34 -11.21 3.35 3.11
C ALA A 34 -10.13 4.12 3.87
N GLU A 35 -10.57 5.01 4.74
CA GLU A 35 -9.70 5.79 5.61
C GLU A 35 -9.81 5.28 7.04
N VAL A 36 -8.66 5.03 7.63
CA VAL A 36 -8.50 4.69 9.05
C VAL A 36 -7.95 5.93 9.75
N ILE A 37 -8.80 6.59 10.52
CA ILE A 37 -8.49 7.87 11.16
C ILE A 37 -8.19 7.61 12.63
N ILE A 38 -6.95 7.80 13.04
CA ILE A 38 -6.52 7.71 14.44
C ILE A 38 -6.77 9.09 15.07
N ALA A 39 -7.90 9.26 15.75
CA ALA A 39 -8.32 10.53 16.34
C ALA A 39 -7.75 10.77 17.74
N LYS A 40 -7.45 9.70 18.48
CA LYS A 40 -6.76 9.77 19.78
C LYS A 40 -5.66 8.71 19.81
N ASN A 41 -4.50 9.08 20.30
CA ASN A 41 -3.39 8.18 20.58
C ASN A 41 -2.58 8.74 21.76
N ARG A 42 -2.63 8.10 22.94
CA ARG A 42 -1.89 8.58 24.13
C ARG A 42 -0.37 8.36 24.04
N HIS A 43 0.08 7.51 23.12
CA HIS A 43 1.47 7.09 23.01
C HIS A 43 2.11 7.48 21.68
N GLY A 44 1.48 8.35 20.89
CA GLY A 44 2.02 8.72 19.59
C GLY A 44 1.16 9.72 18.82
N ALA A 45 1.51 9.92 17.55
CA ALA A 45 0.81 10.85 16.68
C ALA A 45 -0.59 10.34 16.30
N ILE A 46 -1.46 11.30 16.00
CA ILE A 46 -2.69 11.09 15.23
C ILE A 46 -2.34 11.08 13.74
N GLN A 47 -3.05 10.27 12.97
CA GLN A 47 -2.85 10.17 11.52
C GLN A 47 -4.07 9.56 10.84
N THR A 48 -4.21 9.84 9.55
CA THR A 48 -5.18 9.17 8.69
C THR A 48 -4.43 8.29 7.70
N VAL A 49 -4.76 7.00 7.68
CA VAL A 49 -4.15 6.01 6.78
C VAL A 49 -5.19 5.58 5.76
N ARG A 50 -4.83 5.71 4.48
CA ARG A 50 -5.69 5.26 3.37
C ARG A 50 -5.36 3.82 3.01
N LEU A 51 -6.38 2.96 3.02
CA LEU A 51 -6.30 1.54 2.73
C LEU A 51 -7.25 1.19 1.58
N LYS A 52 -7.01 0.03 0.98
CA LYS A 52 -7.95 -0.57 0.03
C LYS A 52 -8.92 -1.47 0.79
N PHE A 53 -10.20 -1.40 0.46
CA PHE A 53 -11.26 -2.16 1.10
C PHE A 53 -11.92 -3.11 0.09
N LEU A 54 -11.89 -4.40 0.41
CA LEU A 54 -12.49 -5.48 -0.36
C LEU A 54 -13.83 -5.85 0.26
N ASP A 55 -14.91 -5.26 -0.27
CA ASP A 55 -16.27 -5.39 0.28
C ASP A 55 -16.75 -6.83 0.41
N LYS A 56 -16.46 -7.67 -0.58
CA LYS A 56 -16.80 -9.10 -0.61
C LYS A 56 -16.27 -9.88 0.60
N PHE A 57 -15.19 -9.42 1.21
CA PHE A 57 -14.49 -10.11 2.30
C PHE A 57 -14.45 -9.28 3.59
N ALA A 58 -15.04 -8.08 3.58
CA ALA A 58 -14.86 -7.08 4.64
C ALA A 58 -13.38 -6.90 5.04
N LYS A 59 -12.46 -6.94 4.06
CA LYS A 59 -11.02 -7.00 4.29
C LYS A 59 -10.33 -5.71 3.87
N PHE A 60 -9.45 -5.21 4.73
CA PHE A 60 -8.53 -4.12 4.42
C PHE A 60 -7.21 -4.68 3.90
N THR A 61 -6.71 -4.12 2.81
CA THR A 61 -5.40 -4.44 2.24
C THR A 61 -4.58 -3.17 2.10
N ASN A 62 -3.27 -3.34 1.95
CA ASN A 62 -2.39 -2.21 1.69
C ASN A 62 -2.87 -1.46 0.45
N ASN A 63 -2.79 -0.14 0.49
CA ASN A 63 -3.00 0.68 -0.68
C ASN A 63 -1.64 0.80 -1.37
N ASP A 64 -1.43 0.06 -2.45
CA ASP A 64 -0.14 0.01 -3.17
C ASP A 64 0.28 1.38 -3.76
N GLY A 65 -0.56 2.42 -3.61
CA GLY A 65 -0.28 3.81 -3.95
C GLY A 65 0.05 4.64 -2.71
N LYS A 66 1.34 4.97 -2.57
CA LYS A 66 1.90 6.06 -1.73
C LYS A 66 1.37 6.11 -0.29
N VAL A 67 2.10 5.47 0.62
CA VAL A 67 2.20 5.97 2.00
C VAL A 67 2.44 7.48 1.93
N LEU A 68 1.53 8.27 2.52
CA LEU A 68 1.73 9.71 2.68
C LEU A 68 3.13 9.88 3.28
N PRO A 69 4.05 10.62 2.65
CA PRO A 69 5.38 10.79 3.21
C PRO A 69 5.22 11.37 4.62
N LEU A 70 5.58 10.56 5.63
CA LEU A 70 5.81 11.06 6.97
C LEU A 70 6.91 12.10 6.82
N GLU A 71 6.62 13.36 7.18
CA GLU A 71 7.64 14.40 7.22
C GLU A 71 8.64 14.10 8.34
N SER A 72 9.61 13.25 8.04
CA SER A 72 10.91 13.15 8.70
C SER A 72 11.75 12.13 7.91
N ASP A 73 12.62 12.68 7.06
CA ASP A 73 13.80 12.08 6.42
C ASP A 73 13.98 10.56 6.52
N GLN A 74 13.84 9.86 5.38
CA GLN A 74 14.83 8.97 4.73
C GLN A 74 14.14 8.16 3.60
N GLU A 75 14.71 8.18 2.39
CA GLU A 75 14.19 7.50 1.19
C GLU A 75 13.93 5.99 1.42
N THR A 76 12.67 5.55 1.33
CA THR A 76 12.34 4.12 1.28
C THR A 76 12.70 3.55 -0.10
N ARG A 77 13.92 3.00 -0.24
CA ARG A 77 14.34 2.30 -1.46
C ARG A 77 13.88 0.85 -1.42
N THR A 78 12.84 0.52 -2.18
CA THR A 78 12.41 -0.87 -2.41
C THR A 78 13.27 -1.48 -3.52
N PHE A 79 14.04 -2.53 -3.20
CA PHE A 79 14.73 -3.36 -4.18
C PHE A 79 13.94 -4.66 -4.41
N SER A 80 13.61 -4.97 -5.66
CA SER A 80 13.04 -6.27 -6.04
C SER A 80 14.15 -7.33 -6.12
N SER A 81 13.88 -8.53 -5.61
CA SER A 81 14.85 -9.64 -5.60
C SER A 81 14.90 -10.37 -6.95
N LYS A 82 16.10 -10.84 -7.34
CA LYS A 82 16.42 -11.56 -8.59
C LYS A 82 15.89 -13.00 -8.72
N ILE A 83 14.97 -13.42 -7.85
CA ILE A 83 14.50 -14.82 -7.76
C ILE A 83 13.32 -15.14 -8.71
N ASN A 84 12.86 -14.17 -9.50
CA ASN A 84 11.77 -14.39 -10.45
C ASN A 84 12.22 -14.80 -11.87
N ASP A 85 13.52 -15.01 -12.11
CA ASP A 85 14.09 -15.32 -13.44
C ASP A 85 14.52 -16.81 -13.60
N ASP A 86 13.70 -17.75 -13.12
CA ASP A 86 13.94 -19.18 -13.39
C ASP A 86 12.72 -19.79 -14.11
N ASP A 87 12.74 -19.71 -15.45
CA ASP A 87 11.91 -20.54 -16.35
C ASP A 87 12.84 -21.36 -17.25
N ASP A 88 13.22 -22.54 -16.75
CA ASP A 88 13.87 -23.61 -17.50
C ASP A 88 12.85 -24.24 -18.48
N ILE A 89 12.90 -23.89 -19.77
CA ILE A 89 12.24 -24.65 -20.85
C ILE A 89 13.24 -24.96 -21.97
N LEU A 90 13.86 -26.15 -21.84
CA LEU A 90 14.07 -27.15 -22.89
C LEU A 90 14.56 -26.71 -24.29
N GLY A 91 15.86 -26.95 -24.53
CA GLY A 91 16.34 -27.81 -25.63
C GLY A 91 16.55 -27.19 -27.02
N GLY A 92 17.80 -27.20 -27.50
CA GLY A 92 18.09 -27.22 -28.94
C GLY A 92 19.42 -26.62 -29.42
N LEU A 93 20.38 -27.51 -29.69
CA LEU A 93 21.44 -27.44 -30.73
C LEU A 93 22.20 -26.13 -31.02
N SER A 94 23.50 -26.16 -30.73
CA SER A 94 24.64 -26.06 -31.69
C SER A 94 25.75 -25.08 -31.26
N PRO A 95 27.04 -25.41 -31.49
CA PRO A 95 28.18 -24.83 -30.77
C PRO A 95 28.94 -23.75 -31.54
N LYS A 96 29.78 -23.04 -30.76
CA LYS A 96 31.06 -22.36 -31.07
C LYS A 96 31.29 -21.89 -32.51
N THR A 97 31.55 -20.60 -32.66
CA THR A 97 32.91 -20.04 -32.91
C THR A 97 32.75 -18.54 -33.04
N ASN A 98 33.55 -17.74 -32.32
CA ASN A 98 33.98 -16.46 -32.82
C ASN A 98 35.41 -16.26 -32.34
N ASP A 99 36.33 -16.44 -33.28
CA ASP A 99 37.69 -15.95 -33.24
C ASP A 99 37.74 -14.51 -32.76
N ALA A 100 38.73 -14.19 -31.92
CA ALA A 100 39.29 -12.86 -31.87
C ALA A 100 40.84 -12.99 -31.82
N PRO A 101 41.59 -12.25 -32.65
CA PRO A 101 43.02 -12.44 -32.84
C PRO A 101 43.85 -11.53 -31.91
N PHE A 102 45.07 -12.01 -31.65
CA PHE A 102 46.19 -11.42 -30.89
C PHE A 102 46.09 -11.44 -29.36
#